data_AF-A0A1C6JY47-F1
#
_entry.id   AF-A0A1C6JY47-F1
#
_cell.length_a   1.000
_cell.length_b   1.000
_cell.length_c   1.000
_cell.angle_alpha   90.00
_cell.angle_beta   90.00
_cell.angle_gamma   90.00
#
_symmetry.space_group_name_H-M   'P 1'
#
loop_
_entity.id
_entity.type
_entity.pdbx_description
1 polymer ?
#
loop_
_entity_poly.entity_id
_entity_poly.type
_entity_poly.pdbx_seq_one_letter_code
_entity_poly.pdbx_strand_id
1 'polypeptide(L)'
;MEELFNKYLPILIHIFELMGILILTLGVFTAFYHYILKRFFKRDVDIKYEFADVMVTTLDFKLAAEILKTVIIKNMDELIILASVFIIRIIMTFVLEKEMKIEKSKKDSN
;
A
#
# COMPACT_ATOMS: atom_id res chain seq x y z
N MET A 1 -7.34 32.59 3.11
CA MET A 1 -6.91 31.46 2.25
C MET A 1 -6.09 30.44 3.03
N GLU A 2 -5.02 30.84 3.71
CA GLU A 2 -4.18 29.92 4.50
C GLU A 2 -4.91 29.21 5.66
N GLU A 3 -5.82 29.91 6.36
CA GLU A 3 -6.61 29.29 7.45
C GLU A 3 -7.57 28.20 6.95
N LEU A 4 -8.15 28.37 5.76
CA LEU A 4 -9.00 27.34 5.16
C LEU A 4 -8.14 26.13 4.77
N PHE A 5 -6.98 26.38 4.18
CA PHE A 5 -6.05 25.33 3.78
C PHE A 5 -5.60 24.48 4.98
N ASN A 6 -5.15 25.11 6.06
CA ASN A 6 -4.72 24.41 7.28
C ASN A 6 -5.86 23.64 7.98
N LYS A 7 -7.13 24.01 7.74
CA LYS A 7 -8.29 23.30 8.30
C LYS A 7 -8.72 22.10 7.46
N TYR A 8 -8.68 22.20 6.14
CA TYR A 8 -9.17 21.15 5.24
C TYR A 8 -8.12 20.10 4.88
N LEU A 9 -6.85 20.47 4.76
CA LEU A 9 -5.79 19.53 4.39
C LEU A 9 -5.64 18.35 5.36
N PRO A 10 -5.63 18.58 6.70
CA PRO A 10 -5.60 17.47 7.65
C PRO A 10 -6.76 16.49 7.45
N ILE A 11 -7.95 16.99 7.17
CA ILE A 11 -9.14 16.14 6.95
C ILE A 11 -8.93 15.26 5.72
N LEU A 12 -8.42 15.81 4.62
CA LEU A 12 -8.14 15.06 3.40
C LEU A 12 -7.05 13.99 3.60
N ILE A 13 -6.00 14.31 4.35
CA ILE A 13 -4.94 13.35 4.69
C ILE A 13 -5.53 12.15 5.42
N HIS A 14 -6.33 12.38 6.47
CA HIS A 14 -6.93 11.30 7.24
C HIS A 14 -7.91 10.47 6.40
N ILE A 15 -8.63 11.09 5.46
CA ILE A 15 -9.50 10.37 4.52
C ILE A 15 -8.66 9.43 3.63
N PHE A 16 -7.56 9.91 3.04
CA PHE A 16 -6.70 9.07 2.20
C PHE A 16 -6.02 7.95 2.99
N GLU A 17 -5.58 8.22 4.22
CA GLU A 17 -5.06 7.19 5.11
C GLU A 17 -6.12 6.14 5.43
N LEU A 18 -7.35 6.56 5.73
CA LEU A 18 -8.45 5.66 6.02
C LEU A 18 -8.78 4.77 4.81
N MET A 19 -8.81 5.33 3.60
CA MET A 19 -9.01 4.57 2.36
C MET A 19 -7.93 3.51 2.19
N GLY A 20 -6.65 3.88 2.36
CA GLY A 20 -5.54 2.94 2.29
C GLY A 20 -5.64 1.83 3.35
N ILE A 21 -5.98 2.17 4.59
CA ILE A 21 -6.19 1.20 5.67
C ILE A 21 -7.34 0.24 5.34
N LEU A 22 -8.46 0.73 4.81
CA LEU A 22 -9.60 -0.10 4.47
C LEU A 22 -9.28 -1.09 3.34
N ILE A 23 -8.67 -0.60 2.25
CA ILE A 23 -8.28 -1.43 1.10
C ILE A 23 -7.30 -2.51 1.55
N LEU A 24 -6.26 -2.13 2.31
CA LEU A 24 -5.28 -3.08 2.82
C LEU A 24 -5.94 -4.13 3.70
N THR A 25 -6.74 -3.70 4.67
CA THR A 25 -7.34 -4.60 5.65
C THR A 25 -8.26 -5.59 4.96
N LEU A 26 -9.25 -5.11 4.21
CA LEU A 26 -10.23 -5.97 3.54
C LEU A 26 -9.58 -6.88 2.49
N GLY A 27 -8.67 -6.33 1.69
CA GLY A 27 -7.98 -7.09 0.64
C GLY A 27 -7.05 -8.16 1.19
N VAL A 28 -6.26 -7.85 2.22
CA VAL A 28 -5.37 -8.84 2.87
C VAL A 28 -6.17 -9.93 3.56
N PHE A 29 -7.25 -9.59 4.28
CA PHE A 29 -8.11 -10.60 4.90
C PHE A 29 -8.74 -11.53 3.87
N THR A 30 -9.19 -10.99 2.73
CA THR A 30 -9.77 -11.77 1.63
C THR A 30 -8.73 -12.70 1.00
N ALA A 31 -7.56 -12.17 0.64
CA ALA A 31 -6.45 -12.95 0.10
C ALA A 31 -5.97 -14.04 1.08
N PHE A 32 -5.94 -13.74 2.39
CA PHE A 32 -5.57 -14.69 3.43
C PHE A 32 -6.64 -15.80 3.58
N TYR A 33 -7.92 -15.45 3.55
CA TYR A 33 -9.00 -16.43 3.55
C TYR A 33 -8.90 -17.38 2.35
N HIS A 34 -8.68 -16.84 1.14
CA HIS A 34 -8.44 -17.64 -0.06
C HIS A 34 -7.17 -18.51 0.05
N TYR A 35 -6.11 -18.02 0.70
CA TYR A 35 -4.90 -18.81 0.98
C TYR A 35 -5.18 -20.03 1.86
N ILE A 36 -5.88 -19.83 2.97
CA ILE A 36 -6.28 -20.92 3.86
C ILE A 36 -7.15 -21.92 3.10
N LEU A 37 -8.17 -21.45 2.37
CA LEU A 37 -9.05 -22.32 1.61
C LEU A 37 -8.30 -23.12 0.53
N LYS A 38 -7.38 -22.50 -0.21
CA LYS A 38 -6.53 -23.20 -1.19
C LYS A 38 -5.67 -24.27 -0.54
N ARG A 39 -5.08 -23.97 0.63
CA ARG A 39 -4.22 -24.91 1.37
C ARG A 39 -4.99 -26.15 1.81
N PHE A 40 -6.25 -26.01 2.23
CA PHE A 40 -7.08 -27.12 2.70
C PHE A 40 -7.86 -27.83 1.59
N PHE A 41 -8.35 -27.11 0.56
CA PHE A 41 -9.25 -27.64 -0.48
C PHE A 41 -8.64 -27.77 -1.87
N LYS A 42 -7.32 -27.52 -2.05
CA LYS A 42 -6.58 -27.64 -3.33
C LYS A 42 -7.26 -26.94 -4.53
N ARG A 43 -7.86 -25.76 -4.34
CA ARG A 43 -8.40 -24.95 -5.45
C ARG A 43 -7.32 -24.10 -6.12
N ASP A 44 -7.30 -24.05 -7.44
CA ASP A 44 -6.43 -23.13 -8.21
C ASP A 44 -6.99 -21.70 -8.19
N VAL A 45 -6.65 -20.96 -7.14
CA VAL A 45 -6.85 -19.51 -7.06
C VAL A 45 -5.49 -18.82 -7.11
N ASP A 46 -5.39 -17.76 -7.91
CA ASP A 46 -4.17 -16.94 -8.10
C ASP A 46 -4.00 -15.88 -6.99
N ILE A 47 -3.92 -16.35 -5.75
CA ILE A 47 -3.85 -15.51 -4.53
C ILE A 47 -2.68 -14.51 -4.57
N LYS A 48 -1.58 -14.87 -5.24
CA LYS A 48 -0.42 -13.97 -5.37
C LYS A 48 -0.78 -12.69 -6.14
N TYR A 49 -1.61 -12.79 -7.17
CA TYR A 49 -2.02 -11.64 -7.96
C TYR A 49 -3.00 -10.76 -7.16
N GLU A 50 -3.99 -11.37 -6.52
CA GLU A 50 -4.96 -10.68 -5.65
C GLU A 50 -4.24 -9.92 -4.52
N PHE A 51 -3.26 -10.54 -3.88
CA PHE A 51 -2.47 -9.90 -2.83
C PHE A 51 -1.61 -8.74 -3.35
N ALA A 52 -0.95 -8.92 -4.50
CA ALA A 52 -0.12 -7.87 -5.10
C ALA A 52 -0.96 -6.64 -5.51
N ASP A 53 -2.13 -6.85 -6.11
CA ASP A 53 -3.04 -5.77 -6.52
C ASP A 53 -3.52 -4.93 -5.33
N VAL A 54 -3.91 -5.59 -4.22
CA VAL A 54 -4.29 -4.92 -2.97
C VAL A 54 -3.12 -4.11 -2.39
N MET A 55 -1.91 -4.66 -2.42
CA MET A 55 -0.71 -3.99 -1.91
C MET A 55 -0.36 -2.74 -2.72
N VAL A 56 -0.34 -2.83 -4.05
CA VAL A 56 -0.11 -1.70 -4.95
C VAL A 56 -1.15 -0.60 -4.71
N THR A 57 -2.43 -0.97 -4.71
CA THR A 57 -3.53 -0.01 -4.52
C THR A 57 -3.42 0.70 -3.17
N THR A 58 -3.09 -0.03 -2.11
CA THR A 58 -2.87 0.55 -0.78
C THR A 58 -1.74 1.58 -0.79
N LEU A 59 -0.64 1.28 -1.49
CA LEU A 59 0.50 2.17 -1.56
C LEU A 59 0.18 3.49 -2.26
N ASP A 60 -0.62 3.47 -3.33
CA ASP A 60 -1.02 4.69 -4.03
C ASP A 60 -1.81 5.63 -3.13
N PHE A 61 -2.75 5.11 -2.34
CA PHE A 61 -3.49 5.92 -1.36
C PHE A 61 -2.61 6.44 -0.23
N LYS A 62 -1.65 5.63 0.22
CA LYS A 62 -0.70 6.03 1.26
C LYS A 62 0.26 7.11 0.76
N LEU A 63 0.76 6.97 -0.46
CA LEU A 63 1.57 7.96 -1.15
C LEU A 63 0.82 9.28 -1.29
N ALA A 64 -0.46 9.25 -1.70
CA ALA A 64 -1.29 10.45 -1.80
C ALA A 64 -1.45 11.16 -0.45
N ALA A 65 -1.70 10.42 0.63
CA ALA A 65 -1.79 10.97 1.98
C ALA A 65 -0.48 11.60 2.45
N GLU A 66 0.64 10.93 2.21
CA GLU A 66 1.96 11.40 2.61
C GLU A 66 2.40 12.64 1.81
N ILE A 67 2.10 12.71 0.51
CA ILE A 67 2.31 13.93 -0.31
C ILE A 67 1.56 15.11 0.30
N LEU A 68 0.27 14.97 0.63
CA LEU A 68 -0.50 16.05 1.25
C LEU A 68 0.06 16.46 2.61
N LYS A 69 0.59 15.50 3.38
CA LYS A 69 1.22 15.74 4.69
C LYS A 69 2.45 16.64 4.58
N THR A 70 3.25 16.49 3.52
CA THR A 70 4.43 17.33 3.28
C THR A 70 4.09 18.80 3.04
N VAL A 71 2.87 19.11 2.58
CA VAL A 71 2.41 20.49 2.38
C VAL A 71 2.16 21.21 3.71
N ILE A 72 1.87 20.48 4.80
CA ILE A 72 1.59 21.05 6.13
C ILE A 72 2.85 21.12 6.99
N ILE A 73 3.73 20.13 6.88
CA ILE A 73 4.93 20.01 7.72
C ILE A 73 5.88 21.16 7.41
N LYS A 74 6.07 22.07 8.38
CA LYS A 74 7.00 23.19 8.28
C LYS A 74 8.38 22.90 8.86
N ASN A 75 8.54 21.77 9.58
CA ASN A 75 9.81 21.35 10.18
C ASN A 75 10.52 20.32 9.30
N MET A 76 11.75 20.64 8.89
CA MET A 76 12.56 19.77 8.04
C MET A 76 12.90 18.43 8.70
N ASP A 77 13.09 18.38 10.02
CA ASP A 77 13.45 17.14 10.71
C ASP A 77 12.30 16.11 10.66
N GLU A 78 11.07 16.58 10.90
CA GLU A 78 9.86 15.75 10.83
C GLU A 78 9.59 15.28 9.39
N LEU A 79 9.81 16.17 8.42
CA LEU A 79 9.68 15.85 7.00
C LEU A 79 10.68 14.78 6.56
N ILE A 80 11.93 14.86 6.98
CA ILE A 80 13.00 13.91 6.63
C ILE A 80 12.71 12.52 7.19
N ILE A 81 12.28 12.42 8.45
CA ILE A 81 11.94 11.13 9.06
C ILE A 81 10.77 10.49 8.32
N LEU A 82 9.72 11.26 8.05
CA LEU A 82 8.54 10.78 7.34
C LEU A 82 8.89 10.29 5.92
N ALA A 83 9.63 11.11 5.16
CA ALA A 83 10.05 10.77 3.81
C ALA A 83 10.99 9.55 3.79
N SER A 84 11.85 9.38 4.78
CA SER A 84 12.75 8.23 4.88
C SER A 84 11.97 6.92 5.05
N VAL A 85 11.02 6.90 5.98
CA VAL A 85 10.15 5.72 6.21
C VAL A 85 9.30 5.42 4.98
N PHE A 86 8.83 6.46 4.29
CA PHE A 86 8.07 6.32 3.05
C PHE A 86 8.88 5.64 1.93
N ILE A 87 10.09 6.14 1.67
CA ILE A 87 11.00 5.61 0.67
C ILE A 87 11.30 4.14 0.96
N ILE A 88 11.59 3.80 2.22
CA ILE A 88 11.83 2.41 2.64
C ILE A 88 10.63 1.52 2.30
N ARG A 89 9.40 1.98 2.55
CA ARG A 89 8.16 1.23 2.23
C ARG A 89 8.00 0.98 0.74
N ILE A 90 8.28 1.99 -0.10
CA ILE A 90 8.20 1.85 -1.57
C ILE A 90 9.21 0.81 -2.04
N ILE A 91 10.47 0.91 -1.58
CA ILE A 91 11.52 -0.02 -1.98
C ILE A 91 11.16 -1.45 -1.58
N MET A 92 10.76 -1.67 -0.33
CA MET A 92 10.40 -3.00 0.17
C MET A 92 9.25 -3.62 -0.63
N THR A 93 8.21 -2.85 -0.92
CA THR A 93 7.05 -3.38 -1.65
C THR A 93 7.36 -3.63 -3.12
N PHE A 94 8.12 -2.75 -3.76
CA PHE A 94 8.56 -2.94 -5.14
C PHE A 94 9.46 -4.16 -5.31
N VAL A 95 10.37 -4.40 -4.37
CA VAL A 95 11.21 -5.61 -4.34
C VAL A 95 10.34 -6.86 -4.27
N LEU A 96 9.38 -6.90 -3.34
CA LEU A 96 8.45 -8.02 -3.20
C LEU A 96 7.64 -8.28 -4.48
N GLU A 97 7.08 -7.23 -5.09
CA GLU A 97 6.34 -7.35 -6.35
C GLU A 97 7.21 -7.90 -7.49
N LYS A 98 8.46 -7.45 -7.57
CA LYS A 98 9.40 -7.91 -8.59
C LYS A 98 9.76 -9.38 -8.39
N GLU A 99 10.02 -9.80 -7.16
CA GLU A 99 10.25 -11.22 -6.82
C GLU A 99 9.06 -12.08 -7.22
N MET A 100 7.84 -11.64 -6.93
CA MET A 100 6.61 -12.34 -7.31
C MET A 100 6.44 -12.46 -8.83
N LYS A 101 6.79 -11.42 -9.59
CA LYS A 101 6.75 -11.46 -11.07
C LYS A 101 7.76 -12.45 -11.66
N ILE A 102 8.97 -12.49 -11.10
CA ILE A 102 10.04 -13.41 -11.54
C ILE A 102 9.66 -14.87 -11.25
N GLU A 103 9.07 -15.14 -10.09
CA GLU A 103 8.59 -16.49 -9.77
C GLU A 103 7.48 -16.95 -10.72
N LYS A 104 6.57 -16.05 -11.11
CA LYS A 104 5.51 -16.36 -12.08
C LYS A 104 6.10 -16.70 -13.45
N SER A 105 7.03 -15.89 -13.97
CA SER A 105 7.63 -16.16 -15.28
C SER A 105 8.44 -17.46 -15.34
N LYS A 106 9.08 -17.86 -14.24
CA LYS A 106 9.79 -19.16 -14.15
C LYS A 106 8.85 -20.36 -14.17
N LYS A 107 7.64 -20.20 -13.62
CA LYS A 107 6.64 -21.27 -13.55
C LYS A 107 5.96 -21.51 -14.91
N ASP A 108 5.88 -20.49 -15.76
CA ASP A 108 5.29 -20.56 -17.10
C ASP A 108 6.26 -21.11 -18.17
N SER A 109 7.57 -21.17 -17.87
CA SER A 109 8.64 -21.67 -18.77
C SER A 109 9.05 -23.13 -18.55
N ASN A 110 8.38 -23.85 -17.65
CA ASN A 110 8.66 -25.25 -17.27
C ASN A 110 7.38 -26.10 -17.40
#